data_AF-A0A1J3JK50-F1
#
_entry.id   AF-A0A1J3JK50-F1
#
_cell.length_a   1.000
_cell.length_b   1.000
_cell.length_c   1.000
_cell.angle_alpha   90.00
_cell.angle_beta   90.00
_cell.angle_gamma   90.00
#
_symmetry.space_group_name_H-M   'P 1'
#
loop_
_entity.id
_entity.type
_entity.pdbx_description
1 polymer ?
#
loop_
_entity_poly.entity_id
_entity_poly.type
_entity_poly.pdbx_seq_one_letter_code
_entity_poly.pdbx_strand_id
1 'polypeptide(L)'
;MSYEKELAAAKKAVSLAARLSQEVQKTLLQSQVWQKTDRTPVTAADYGSQAVVSLVLERELQPEILSLVAEEETGDLRKKGSELFLESITKLVKDTLASEESYASYPLSTEDVLNAIDCGKSEGGCSGCHWVLDPIDGTRGFVRGEQYAVG
;
A
#
# COMPACT_ATOMS: atom_id res chain seq x y z
N MET A 1 -13.50 5.88 -23.81
CA MET A 1 -14.32 6.18 -22.61
C MET A 1 -13.58 7.19 -21.75
N SER A 2 -14.29 7.93 -20.90
CA SER A 2 -13.65 8.77 -19.88
C SER A 2 -12.91 7.86 -18.87
N TYR A 3 -11.72 8.27 -18.43
CA TYR A 3 -10.88 7.57 -17.43
C TYR A 3 -10.28 6.20 -17.79
N GLU A 4 -10.05 5.90 -19.08
CA GLU A 4 -9.46 4.60 -19.47
C GLU A 4 -8.04 4.37 -18.95
N LYS A 5 -7.21 5.42 -18.92
CA LYS A 5 -5.83 5.37 -18.41
C LYS A 5 -5.83 5.09 -16.91
N GLU A 6 -6.69 5.81 -16.18
CA GLU A 6 -6.90 5.72 -14.75
C GLU A 6 -7.44 4.34 -14.37
N LEU A 7 -8.44 3.83 -15.09
CA LEU A 7 -8.97 2.48 -14.87
C LEU A 7 -7.90 1.41 -15.10
N ALA A 8 -7.06 1.56 -16.14
CA ALA A 8 -5.97 0.63 -16.39
C ALA A 8 -4.92 0.66 -15.27
N ALA A 9 -4.53 1.87 -14.83
CA ALA A 9 -3.60 2.07 -13.71
C ALA A 9 -4.16 1.47 -12.42
N ALA A 10 -5.43 1.73 -12.09
CA ALA A 10 -6.12 1.20 -10.92
C ALA A 10 -6.16 -0.32 -10.90
N LYS A 11 -6.54 -0.95 -12.02
CA LYS A 11 -6.58 -2.41 -12.15
C LYS A 11 -5.20 -3.02 -11.91
N LYS A 12 -4.14 -2.40 -12.45
CA LYS A 12 -2.77 -2.84 -12.25
C LYS A 12 -2.35 -2.69 -10.79
N ALA A 13 -2.59 -1.52 -10.19
CA ALA A 13 -2.29 -1.23 -8.79
C ALA A 13 -2.97 -2.22 -7.83
N VAL A 14 -4.30 -2.39 -7.96
CA VAL A 14 -5.10 -3.31 -7.12
C VAL A 14 -4.67 -4.76 -7.33
N SER A 15 -4.34 -5.18 -8.55
CA SER A 15 -3.88 -6.56 -8.80
C SER A 15 -2.55 -6.85 -8.08
N LEU A 16 -1.62 -5.91 -8.08
CA LEU A 16 -0.34 -6.06 -7.39
C LEU A 16 -0.51 -6.03 -5.86
N ALA A 17 -1.32 -5.12 -5.35
CA ALA A 17 -1.67 -5.04 -3.92
C ALA A 17 -2.41 -6.28 -3.42
N ALA A 18 -3.35 -6.82 -4.21
CA ALA A 18 -4.05 -8.07 -3.91
C ALA A 18 -3.08 -9.26 -3.81
N ARG A 19 -2.06 -9.33 -4.68
CA ARG A 19 -1.05 -10.38 -4.59
C ARG A 19 -0.15 -10.22 -3.36
N LEU A 20 0.27 -8.99 -3.05
CA LEU A 20 1.06 -8.70 -1.84
C LEU A 20 0.30 -9.13 -0.59
N SER A 21 -0.95 -8.70 -0.46
CA SER A 21 -1.80 -9.04 0.68
C SER A 21 -2.06 -10.54 0.79
N GLN A 22 -2.27 -11.25 -0.32
CA GLN A 22 -2.39 -12.71 -0.30
C GLN A 22 -1.12 -13.41 0.21
N GLU A 23 0.06 -12.91 -0.17
CA GLU A 23 1.34 -13.46 0.29
C GLU A 23 1.53 -13.23 1.80
N VAL A 24 1.19 -12.04 2.27
CA VAL A 24 1.21 -11.72 3.70
C VAL A 24 0.22 -12.58 4.47
N GLN A 25 -1.01 -12.77 3.97
CA GLN A 25 -2.03 -13.60 4.64
C GLN A 25 -1.59 -15.06 4.76
N LYS A 26 -0.96 -15.62 3.72
CA LYS A 26 -0.44 -17.01 3.71
C LYS A 26 0.74 -17.20 4.67
N THR A 27 1.57 -16.17 4.80
CA THR A 27 2.79 -16.20 5.62
C THR A 27 2.61 -15.51 6.97
N LEU A 28 1.37 -15.20 7.34
CA LEU A 28 1.06 -14.34 8.49
C LEU A 28 1.55 -14.99 9.79
N LEU A 29 2.73 -14.56 10.22
CA LEU A 29 3.29 -14.83 11.53
C LEU A 29 2.85 -13.70 12.47
N GLN A 30 2.74 -13.95 13.78
CA GLN A 30 2.38 -12.93 14.77
C GLN A 30 3.26 -11.66 14.68
N SER A 31 4.48 -11.77 14.17
CA SER A 31 5.42 -10.66 13.95
C SER A 31 5.07 -9.73 12.78
N GLN A 32 4.08 -10.08 11.94
CA GLN A 32 3.61 -9.24 10.83
C GLN A 32 2.37 -8.41 11.20
N VAL A 33 1.91 -8.50 12.46
CA VAL A 33 0.79 -7.73 12.99
C VAL A 33 1.35 -6.67 13.93
N TRP A 34 1.18 -5.41 13.55
CA TRP A 34 1.46 -4.24 14.37
C TRP A 34 0.15 -3.75 15.01
N GLN A 35 0.23 -3.18 16.21
CA GLN A 35 -0.92 -2.55 16.84
C GLN A 35 -0.78 -1.05 16.74
N LYS A 36 -1.73 -0.39 16.06
CA LYS A 36 -1.87 1.06 16.11
C LYS A 36 -2.16 1.49 17.55
N THR A 37 -1.95 2.77 17.84
CA THR A 37 -2.21 3.35 19.16
C THR A 37 -3.67 3.23 19.62
N ASP A 38 -4.62 3.15 18.68
CA ASP A 38 -6.05 2.93 18.93
C ASP A 38 -6.44 1.45 19.09
N ARG A 39 -5.44 0.55 19.08
CA ARG A 39 -5.56 -0.92 19.19
C ARG A 39 -6.22 -1.62 18.01
N THR A 40 -6.39 -0.93 16.90
CA THR A 40 -6.72 -1.62 15.65
C THR A 40 -5.51 -2.42 15.16
N PRO A 41 -5.70 -3.68 14.73
CA PRO A 41 -4.62 -4.45 14.14
C PRO A 41 -4.32 -3.89 12.76
N VAL A 42 -3.06 -3.57 12.50
CA VAL A 42 -2.55 -3.23 11.17
C VAL A 42 -1.45 -4.20 10.81
N THR A 43 -1.41 -4.67 9.58
CA THR A 43 -0.45 -5.67 9.14
C THR A 43 0.54 -5.07 8.14
N ALA A 44 1.60 -5.82 7.84
CA ALA A 44 2.47 -5.46 6.73
C ALA A 44 1.71 -5.39 5.38
N ALA A 45 0.54 -6.03 5.27
CA ALA A 45 -0.30 -5.97 4.08
C ALA A 45 -0.94 -4.60 3.89
N ASP A 46 -1.38 -3.93 4.95
CA ASP A 46 -2.03 -2.62 4.88
C ASP A 46 -1.03 -1.57 4.35
N TYR A 47 0.10 -1.42 5.03
CA TYR A 47 1.18 -0.52 4.61
C TYR A 47 1.76 -0.88 3.24
N GLY A 48 1.99 -2.18 3.00
CA GLY A 48 2.56 -2.66 1.73
C GLY A 48 1.62 -2.43 0.55
N SER A 49 0.32 -2.68 0.73
CA SER A 49 -0.69 -2.46 -0.31
C SER A 49 -0.83 -0.98 -0.64
N GLN A 50 -0.87 -0.11 0.39
CA GLN A 50 -0.88 1.34 0.17
C GLN A 50 0.36 1.82 -0.59
N ALA A 51 1.56 1.38 -0.18
CA ALA A 51 2.80 1.74 -0.87
C ALA A 51 2.80 1.28 -2.33
N VAL A 52 2.38 0.05 -2.61
CA VAL A 52 2.28 -0.49 -3.98
C VAL A 52 1.30 0.32 -4.81
N VAL A 53 0.11 0.61 -4.30
CA VAL A 53 -0.90 1.38 -5.04
C VAL A 53 -0.39 2.78 -5.34
N SER A 54 0.17 3.49 -4.35
CA SER A 54 0.76 4.81 -4.56
C SER A 54 1.84 4.82 -5.63
N LEU A 55 2.81 3.91 -5.55
CA LEU A 55 3.93 3.84 -6.52
C LEU A 55 3.46 3.51 -7.93
N VAL A 56 2.49 2.60 -8.07
CA VAL A 56 1.95 2.20 -9.37
C VAL A 56 1.14 3.34 -9.98
N LEU A 57 0.23 3.95 -9.23
CA LEU A 57 -0.59 5.06 -9.73
C LEU A 57 0.27 6.26 -10.08
N GLU A 58 1.21 6.65 -9.23
CA GLU A 58 2.14 7.76 -9.50
C GLU A 58 2.89 7.52 -10.82
N ARG A 59 3.37 6.29 -11.04
CA ARG A 59 4.14 5.94 -12.23
C ARG A 59 3.30 5.86 -13.51
N GLU A 60 2.13 5.23 -13.46
CA GLU A 60 1.27 5.06 -14.63
C GLU A 60 0.56 6.37 -15.04
N LEU A 61 0.39 7.31 -14.09
CA LEU A 61 -0.34 8.56 -14.30
C LEU A 61 0.55 9.78 -14.53
N GLN A 62 1.88 9.65 -14.51
CA GLN A 62 2.78 10.77 -14.81
C GLN A 62 2.37 11.51 -16.12
N PRO A 63 2.49 12.85 -16.17
CA PRO A 63 3.03 13.75 -15.14
C PRO A 63 1.99 14.30 -14.15
N GLU A 64 0.82 13.67 -14.00
CA GLU A 64 -0.24 14.15 -13.11
C GLU A 64 0.16 14.04 -11.63
N ILE A 65 -0.16 15.05 -10.82
CA ILE A 65 0.09 14.99 -9.37
C ILE A 65 -0.95 14.08 -8.74
N LEU A 66 -0.49 13.00 -8.12
CA LEU A 66 -1.36 12.06 -7.42
C LEU A 66 -1.91 12.70 -6.13
N SER A 67 -3.23 12.87 -6.07
CA SER A 67 -3.94 13.17 -4.83
C SER A 67 -4.61 11.88 -4.35
N LEU A 68 -4.03 11.26 -3.32
CA LEU A 68 -4.50 10.00 -2.73
C LEU A 68 -4.94 10.24 -1.28
N VAL A 69 -6.12 9.76 -0.94
CA VAL A 69 -6.66 9.70 0.42
C VAL A 69 -6.64 8.24 0.85
N ALA A 70 -5.84 7.90 1.86
CA ALA A 70 -5.70 6.52 2.32
C ALA A 70 -5.60 6.44 3.84
N GLU A 71 -5.91 5.26 4.41
CA GLU A 71 -5.98 5.07 5.86
C GLU A 71 -4.62 5.12 6.56
N GLU A 72 -3.58 4.57 5.95
CA GLU A 72 -2.33 4.32 6.66
C GLU A 72 -1.38 5.53 6.65
N GLU A 73 -0.75 5.78 7.79
CA GLU A 73 0.23 6.85 7.96
C GLU A 73 1.57 6.31 8.47
N THR A 74 2.66 6.99 8.13
CA THR A 74 4.02 6.56 8.53
C THR A 74 4.40 6.91 9.96
N GLY A 75 3.55 7.62 10.71
CA GLY A 75 3.89 8.13 12.04
C GLY A 75 4.38 7.05 13.01
N ASP A 76 3.77 5.86 12.98
CA ASP A 76 4.18 4.71 13.79
C ASP A 76 5.41 4.00 13.22
N LEU A 77 5.56 3.97 11.88
CA LEU A 77 6.70 3.36 11.20
C LEU A 77 8.01 4.14 11.35
N ARG A 78 7.94 5.42 11.72
CA ARG A 78 9.13 6.27 11.98
C ARG A 78 9.59 6.25 13.44
N LYS A 79 8.91 5.53 14.34
CA LYS A 79 9.28 5.42 15.76
C LYS A 79 10.42 4.42 15.97
N LYS A 80 11.21 4.59 17.04
CA LYS A 80 12.23 3.58 17.41
C LYS A 80 11.57 2.23 17.71
N GLY A 81 12.10 1.16 17.13
CA GLY A 81 11.60 -0.21 17.30
C GLY A 81 10.75 -0.74 16.14
N SER A 82 10.39 0.10 15.16
CA SER A 82 9.66 -0.31 13.95
C SER A 82 10.59 -0.71 12.79
N GLU A 83 11.91 -0.60 12.95
CA GLU A 83 12.87 -0.70 11.83
C GLU A 83 12.77 -2.05 11.11
N LEU A 84 12.71 -3.15 11.86
CA LEU A 84 12.55 -4.49 11.30
C LEU A 84 11.20 -4.69 10.59
N PHE A 85 10.15 -4.04 11.08
CA PHE A 85 8.83 -4.09 10.46
C PHE A 85 8.80 -3.30 9.15
N LEU A 86 9.39 -2.10 9.14
CA LEU A 86 9.56 -1.29 7.94
C LEU A 86 10.43 -1.98 6.89
N GLU A 87 11.53 -2.63 7.29
CA GLU A 87 12.35 -3.45 6.39
C GLU A 87 11.54 -4.60 5.79
N SER A 88 10.69 -5.25 6.58
CA SER A 88 9.81 -6.32 6.12
C SER A 88 8.80 -5.82 5.09
N ILE A 89 8.13 -4.68 5.35
CA ILE A 89 7.23 -4.03 4.40
C ILE A 89 7.99 -3.67 3.11
N THR A 90 9.17 -3.07 3.25
CA THR A 90 9.99 -2.64 2.11
C THR A 90 10.38 -3.82 1.22
N LYS A 91 10.72 -4.96 1.83
CA LYS A 91 11.00 -6.20 1.10
C LYS A 91 9.77 -6.71 0.36
N LEU A 92 8.61 -6.76 1.02
CA LEU A 92 7.35 -7.20 0.39
C LEU A 92 6.96 -6.34 -0.82
N VAL A 93 7.09 -5.02 -0.70
CA VAL A 93 6.83 -4.07 -1.79
C VAL A 93 7.79 -4.31 -2.96
N LYS A 94 9.10 -4.45 -2.68
CA LYS A 94 10.11 -4.76 -3.69
C LYS A 94 9.82 -6.06 -4.43
N ASP A 95 9.61 -7.14 -3.69
CA ASP A 95 9.39 -8.47 -4.25
C ASP A 95 8.12 -8.48 -5.12
N THR A 96 7.07 -7.77 -4.68
CA THR A 96 5.84 -7.60 -5.44
C THR A 96 6.09 -6.84 -6.74
N LEU A 97 6.77 -5.70 -6.70
CA LEU A 97 7.03 -4.88 -7.90
C LEU A 97 8.03 -5.55 -8.85
N ALA A 98 9.01 -6.30 -8.35
CA ALA A 98 10.03 -6.97 -9.15
C ALA A 98 9.47 -8.08 -10.06
N SER A 99 8.31 -8.64 -9.72
CA SER A 99 7.61 -9.60 -10.57
C SER A 99 7.07 -9.01 -11.89
N GLU A 100 7.01 -7.68 -11.98
CA GLU A 100 6.58 -6.94 -13.15
C GLU A 100 7.82 -6.28 -13.77
N GLU A 101 8.16 -6.65 -15.00
CA GLU A 101 9.37 -6.17 -15.69
C GLU A 101 9.43 -4.63 -15.74
N SER A 102 8.27 -3.97 -15.84
CA SER A 102 8.18 -2.51 -15.84
C SER A 102 8.73 -1.87 -14.56
N TYR A 103 8.68 -2.54 -13.41
CA TYR A 103 9.12 -1.98 -12.12
C TYR A 103 10.42 -2.62 -11.58
N ALA A 104 10.91 -3.70 -12.18
CA ALA A 104 12.04 -4.49 -11.70
C ALA A 104 13.36 -3.72 -11.52
N SER A 105 13.56 -2.61 -12.21
CA SER A 105 14.80 -1.84 -12.16
C SER A 105 14.80 -0.68 -11.16
N TYR A 106 13.77 -0.54 -10.31
CA TYR A 106 13.65 0.58 -9.37
C TYR A 106 14.23 0.22 -7.99
N PRO A 107 15.38 0.78 -7.59
CA PRO A 107 15.88 0.58 -6.23
C PRO A 107 14.97 1.33 -5.26
N LEU A 108 14.17 0.59 -4.49
CA LEU A 108 13.37 1.17 -3.41
C LEU A 108 14.19 1.20 -2.12
N SER A 109 14.25 2.33 -1.44
CA SER A 109 14.72 2.44 -0.06
C SER A 109 13.54 2.34 0.90
N THR A 110 13.82 2.20 2.20
CA THR A 110 12.79 2.31 3.24
C THR A 110 12.14 3.70 3.23
N GLU A 111 12.91 4.76 2.93
CA GLU A 111 12.38 6.13 2.83
C GLU A 111 11.44 6.29 1.64
N ASP A 112 11.72 5.65 0.49
CA ASP A 112 10.82 5.69 -0.66
C ASP A 112 9.47 5.03 -0.34
N VAL A 113 9.49 3.94 0.44
CA VAL A 113 8.27 3.27 0.90
C VAL A 113 7.50 4.16 1.88
N LEU A 114 8.18 4.82 2.81
CA LEU A 114 7.55 5.79 3.70
C LEU A 114 6.92 6.94 2.90
N ASN A 115 7.63 7.50 1.92
CA ASN A 115 7.10 8.56 1.06
C ASN A 115 5.87 8.10 0.27
N ALA A 116 5.90 6.88 -0.28
CA ALA A 116 4.76 6.29 -0.99
C ALA A 116 3.52 6.11 -0.09
N ILE A 117 3.72 5.73 1.18
CA ILE A 117 2.63 5.67 2.16
C ILE A 117 2.12 7.10 2.44
N ASP A 118 3.03 8.05 2.67
CA ASP A 118 2.71 9.45 2.97
C ASP A 118 1.99 10.18 1.83
N CYS A 119 2.05 9.69 0.58
CA CYS A 119 1.22 10.18 -0.53
C CYS A 119 -0.28 10.07 -0.24
N GLY A 120 -0.69 9.16 0.67
CA GLY A 120 -2.07 8.95 1.10
C GLY A 120 -2.66 10.04 2.01
N LYS A 121 -1.88 11.08 2.35
CA LYS A 121 -2.28 12.14 3.29
C LYS A 121 -3.13 13.26 2.66
N SER A 122 -3.64 13.08 1.45
CA SER A 122 -4.48 14.11 0.85
C SER A 122 -5.77 14.28 1.66
N GLU A 123 -6.20 15.52 1.88
CA GLU A 123 -7.50 15.80 2.50
C GLU A 123 -8.68 15.64 1.52
N GLY A 124 -8.40 15.35 0.25
CA GLY A 124 -9.40 15.35 -0.81
C GLY A 124 -9.94 16.76 -1.08
N GLY A 125 -11.21 16.86 -1.50
CA GLY A 125 -11.86 18.15 -1.72
C GLY A 125 -13.08 18.09 -2.63
N CYS A 126 -13.70 19.26 -2.86
CA CYS A 126 -14.85 19.42 -3.76
C CYS A 126 -14.44 19.60 -5.23
N SER A 127 -13.15 19.58 -5.55
CA SER A 127 -12.62 19.87 -6.88
C SER A 127 -11.29 19.16 -7.10
N GLY A 128 -11.09 18.63 -8.31
CA GLY A 128 -9.87 17.90 -8.69
C GLY A 128 -10.16 16.42 -8.95
N CYS A 129 -9.09 15.65 -9.16
CA CYS A 129 -9.15 14.20 -9.25
C CYS A 129 -8.52 13.64 -7.98
N HIS A 130 -9.30 12.87 -7.22
CA HIS A 130 -8.86 12.29 -5.96
C HIS A 130 -9.02 10.77 -6.04
N TRP A 131 -7.97 10.07 -5.64
CA TRP A 131 -7.98 8.63 -5.41
C TRP A 131 -8.31 8.38 -3.95
N VAL A 132 -9.13 7.38 -3.69
CA VAL A 132 -9.44 6.93 -2.33
C VAL A 132 -9.05 5.46 -2.25
N LEU A 133 -8.37 5.09 -1.18
CA LEU A 133 -7.84 3.75 -0.99
C LEU A 133 -8.07 3.28 0.44
N ASP A 134 -8.74 2.15 0.57
CA ASP A 134 -8.68 1.28 1.74
C ASP A 134 -7.77 0.08 1.38
N PRO A 135 -6.52 0.06 1.86
CA PRO A 135 -5.57 -0.94 1.43
C PRO A 135 -5.99 -2.36 1.81
N ILE A 136 -6.72 -2.55 2.93
CA ILE A 136 -7.28 -3.82 3.38
C ILE A 136 -8.61 -3.57 4.10
N ASP A 137 -9.72 -3.63 3.36
CA ASP A 137 -11.05 -3.63 3.98
C ASP A 137 -11.30 -5.02 4.60
N GLY A 138 -11.59 -5.04 5.90
CA GLY A 138 -11.83 -6.26 6.67
C GLY A 138 -10.57 -6.86 7.31
N THR A 139 -9.66 -6.04 7.85
CA THR A 139 -8.41 -6.48 8.52
C THR A 139 -8.62 -7.58 9.56
N ARG A 140 -9.77 -7.61 10.26
CA ARG A 140 -10.12 -8.69 11.19
C ARG A 140 -10.34 -10.04 10.50
N GLY A 141 -10.99 -10.04 9.33
CA GLY A 141 -11.13 -11.22 8.48
C GLY A 141 -9.78 -11.62 7.90
N PHE A 142 -9.00 -10.63 7.45
CA PHE A 142 -7.64 -10.84 6.94
C PHE A 142 -6.77 -11.62 7.94
N VAL A 143 -6.68 -11.16 9.19
CA VAL A 143 -5.88 -11.80 10.26
C VAL A 143 -6.36 -13.22 10.60
N ARG A 144 -7.63 -13.55 10.35
CA ARG A 144 -8.19 -14.89 10.54
C ARG A 144 -8.01 -15.83 9.35
N GLY A 145 -7.44 -15.35 8.25
CA GLY A 145 -7.41 -16.09 6.99
C GLY A 145 -8.77 -16.17 6.29
N GLU A 146 -9.69 -15.28 6.63
CA GLU A 146 -11.02 -15.17 6.01
C GLU A 146 -10.98 -14.17 4.83
N GLN A 147 -12.16 -13.73 4.39
CA GLN A 147 -12.30 -12.78 3.29
C GLN A 147 -11.84 -11.37 3.69
N TYR A 148 -11.30 -10.65 2.70
CA TYR A 148 -10.93 -9.24 2.76
C TYR A 148 -10.98 -8.68 1.34
N ALA A 149 -10.90 -7.35 1.20
CA ALA A 149 -10.79 -6.69 -0.10
C ALA A 149 -9.68 -5.63 -0.09
N VAL A 150 -9.18 -5.31 -1.28
CA VAL A 150 -8.37 -4.10 -1.53
C VAL A 150 -9.30 -3.13 -2.25
N GLY A 151 -9.60 -1.99 -1.64
CA GLY A 151 -10.69 -1.09 -2.02
C GLY A 151 -10.23 0.28 -2.48
#